data_AF-A0A1Q4XEL8-F1
#
_entry.id   AF-A0A1Q4XEL8-F1
#
_cell.length_a   1.000
_cell.length_b   1.000
_cell.length_c   1.000
_cell.angle_alpha   90.00
_cell.angle_beta   90.00
_cell.angle_gamma   90.00
#
_symmetry.space_group_name_H-M   'P 1'
#
loop_
_entity.id
_entity.type
_entity.pdbx_description
1 polymer ?
#
loop_
_entity_poly.entity_id
_entity_poly.type
_entity_poly.pdbx_seq_one_letter_code
_entity_poly.pdbx_strand_id
1 'polypeptide(L)'
;MLGGAETRINVRTTIEVRAALAARAAVAGLSVPLYLVECGLREPDGWSLHQQRHWMAEWEAAAVKLSRSGSSLNQLARQANSGHVVGQQQLQAALNYHQQVLDELHQALDAVDPHRRGGR
;
A
#
# COMPACT_ATOMS: atom_id res chain seq x y z
N MET A 1 -17.39 17.57 8.40
CA MET A 1 -16.51 17.57 9.59
C MET A 1 -15.32 18.45 9.28
N LEU A 2 -14.99 19.40 10.15
CA LEU A 2 -13.87 20.34 10.01
C LEU A 2 -12.54 19.56 9.99
N GLY A 3 -11.94 19.41 8.82
CA GLY A 3 -10.64 18.76 8.66
C GLY A 3 -9.51 19.77 8.80
N GLY A 4 -9.02 19.98 10.02
CA GLY A 4 -7.86 20.83 10.30
C GLY A 4 -7.17 20.40 11.59
N ALA A 5 -5.85 20.49 11.63
CA ALA A 5 -5.09 20.15 12.83
C ALA A 5 -5.37 21.16 13.96
N GLU A 6 -5.87 20.68 15.09
CA GLU A 6 -6.29 21.53 16.22
C GLU A 6 -5.11 22.10 17.02
N THR A 7 -3.93 21.49 16.90
CA THR A 7 -2.72 21.87 17.64
C THR A 7 -1.71 22.57 16.74
N ARG A 8 -1.04 23.58 17.28
CA ARG A 8 -0.06 24.40 16.57
C ARG A 8 1.30 24.34 17.24
N ILE A 9 2.34 24.17 16.43
CA ILE A 9 3.74 24.30 16.85
C ILE A 9 4.22 25.68 16.40
N ASN A 10 4.75 26.47 17.33
CA ASN A 10 5.40 27.74 17.02
C ASN A 10 6.90 27.60 17.19
N VAL A 11 7.63 27.72 16.09
CA VAL A 11 9.09 27.66 16.08
C VAL A 11 9.63 29.07 15.85
N ARG A 12 10.50 29.54 16.75
CA ARG A 12 11.27 30.77 16.52
C ARG A 12 12.56 30.41 15.80
N THR A 13 12.88 31.17 14.78
CA THR A 13 14.06 30.96 13.94
C THR A 13 14.51 32.28 13.34
N THR A 14 15.69 32.30 12.73
CA THR A 14 16.20 33.51 12.08
C THR A 14 15.56 33.72 10.70
N ILE A 15 15.72 34.91 10.13
CA ILE A 15 15.18 35.25 8.82
C ILE A 15 15.79 34.35 7.74
N GLU A 16 17.08 34.04 7.86
CA GLU A 16 17.84 33.24 6.92
C GLU A 16 17.40 31.77 6.95
N VAL A 17 17.21 31.20 8.15
CA VAL A 17 16.70 29.82 8.29
C VAL A 17 15.26 29.71 7.80
N ARG A 18 14.42 30.71 8.08
CA ARG A 18 13.05 30.77 7.54
C ARG A 18 13.06 30.81 6.02
N ALA A 19 13.92 31.61 5.40
CA ALA A 19 14.06 31.68 3.95
C ALA A 19 14.51 30.33 3.34
N ALA A 20 15.47 29.65 3.98
CA ALA A 20 15.93 28.34 3.53
C ALA A 20 14.86 27.24 3.66
N LEU A 21 14.12 27.19 4.77
CA LEU A 21 13.02 26.24 4.97
C LEU A 21 11.87 26.49 4.00
N ALA A 22 11.54 27.75 3.74
CA ALA A 22 10.55 28.12 2.74
C ALA A 22 10.95 27.62 1.35
N ALA A 23 12.22 27.79 0.97
CA ALA A 23 12.74 27.30 -0.30
C ALA A 23 12.67 25.76 -0.40
N ARG A 24 13.03 25.02 0.65
CA ARG A 24 13.02 23.53 0.61
C ARG A 24 11.61 22.93 0.69
N ALA A 25 10.71 23.57 1.44
CA ALA A 25 9.30 23.19 1.48
C ALA A 25 8.63 23.38 0.12
N ALA A 26 8.93 24.49 -0.55
CA ALA A 26 8.47 24.75 -1.91
C ALA A 26 8.97 23.66 -2.88
N VAL A 27 10.22 23.19 -2.73
CA VAL A 27 10.76 22.08 -3.54
C VAL A 27 10.06 20.75 -3.26
N ALA A 28 9.64 20.47 -2.03
CA ALA A 28 8.85 19.28 -1.69
C ALA A 28 7.36 19.41 -2.04
N GLY A 29 6.92 20.57 -2.56
CA GLY A 29 5.53 20.83 -2.92
C GLY A 29 4.59 20.97 -1.71
N LEU A 30 5.15 21.25 -0.53
CA LEU A 30 4.40 21.30 0.72
C LEU A 30 4.42 22.72 1.28
N SER A 31 3.38 23.06 2.06
CA SER A 31 3.45 24.27 2.87
C SER A 31 4.61 24.14 3.86
N VAL A 32 5.27 25.24 4.23
CA VAL A 32 6.39 25.20 5.18
C VAL A 32 6.05 24.41 6.46
N PRO A 33 4.84 24.54 7.05
CA PRO A 33 4.44 23.69 8.16
C PRO A 33 4.37 22.20 7.80
N LEU A 34 3.73 21.82 6.69
CA LEU A 34 3.59 20.42 6.29
C LEU A 34 4.93 19.80 5.88
N TYR A 35 5.81 20.59 5.27
CA TYR A 35 7.18 20.17 4.96
C TYR A 35 7.99 19.90 6.21
N LEU A 36 7.90 20.76 7.22
CA LEU A 36 8.58 20.54 8.49
C LEU A 36 8.02 19.33 9.23
N VAL A 37 6.70 19.13 9.15
CA VAL A 37 6.05 17.94 9.67
C VAL A 37 6.56 16.70 8.91
N GLU A 38 6.51 16.68 7.59
CA GLU A 38 6.98 15.54 6.79
C GLU A 38 8.48 15.28 6.91
N CYS A 39 9.33 16.31 6.95
CA CYS A 39 10.76 16.14 7.16
C CYS A 39 11.10 15.72 8.58
N GLY A 40 10.36 16.21 9.58
CA GLY A 40 10.45 15.70 10.95
C GLY A 40 9.90 14.28 11.09
N LEU A 41 9.07 13.83 10.15
CA LEU A 41 8.46 12.50 10.11
C LEU A 41 9.06 11.60 9.01
N ARG A 42 10.12 12.03 8.32
CA ARG A 42 10.75 11.28 7.23
C ARG A 42 11.81 10.36 7.79
N GLU A 43 11.75 9.09 7.41
CA GLU A 43 12.77 8.11 7.78
C GLU A 43 13.93 8.12 6.76
N PRO A 44 15.18 7.81 7.19
CA PRO A 44 16.40 8.09 6.43
C PRO A 44 16.45 7.50 5.01
N ASP A 45 15.84 6.33 4.80
CA ASP A 45 15.88 5.58 3.54
C ASP A 45 14.46 5.17 3.06
N GLY A 46 13.40 5.86 3.53
CA GLY A 46 12.06 5.26 3.64
C GLY A 46 10.86 6.07 3.14
N TRP A 47 9.71 5.40 3.11
CA TRP A 47 8.38 5.97 2.87
C TRP A 47 7.96 6.94 3.98
N SER A 48 7.13 7.94 3.67
CA SER A 48 6.46 8.71 4.73
C SER A 48 5.46 7.82 5.48
N LEU A 49 5.18 8.11 6.75
CA LEU A 49 4.24 7.33 7.57
C LEU A 49 2.86 7.15 6.94
N HIS A 50 2.38 8.15 6.21
CA HIS A 50 1.13 8.05 5.47
C HIS A 50 1.21 6.98 4.37
N GLN A 51 2.32 6.92 3.65
CA GLN A 51 2.57 5.95 2.58
C GLN A 51 2.81 4.55 3.14
N GLN A 52 3.55 4.41 4.25
CA GLN A 52 3.73 3.12 4.94
C GLN A 52 2.39 2.52 5.35
N ARG A 53 1.51 3.31 5.96
CA ARG A 53 0.19 2.85 6.42
C ARG A 53 -0.73 2.48 5.28
N HIS A 54 -0.71 3.25 4.20
CA HIS A 54 -1.47 2.93 2.99
C HIS A 54 -1.04 1.56 2.43
N TRP A 55 0.25 1.37 2.21
CA TRP A 55 0.75 0.13 1.59
C TRP A 55 0.61 -1.11 2.49
N MET A 56 0.74 -0.97 3.81
CA MET A 56 0.53 -2.08 4.74
C MET A 56 -0.93 -2.55 4.73
N ALA A 57 -1.89 -1.63 4.65
CA ALA A 57 -3.31 -1.96 4.53
C ALA A 57 -3.62 -2.68 3.22
N GLU A 58 -3.05 -2.21 2.11
CA GLU A 58 -3.20 -2.86 0.79
C GLU A 58 -2.61 -4.28 0.80
N TRP A 59 -1.45 -4.48 1.42
CA TRP A 59 -0.82 -5.80 1.51
C TRP A 59 -1.60 -6.78 2.40
N GLU A 60 -2.11 -6.34 3.56
CA GLU A 60 -2.95 -7.19 4.41
C GLU A 60 -4.23 -7.61 3.69
N ALA A 61 -4.89 -6.66 3.01
CA ALA A 61 -6.08 -6.95 2.23
C ALA A 61 -5.81 -7.99 1.14
N ALA A 62 -4.67 -7.88 0.46
CA ALA A 62 -4.28 -8.82 -0.58
C ALA A 62 -3.91 -10.21 -0.01
N ALA A 63 -3.22 -10.28 1.13
CA ALA A 63 -2.89 -11.54 1.81
C ALA A 63 -4.15 -12.30 2.26
N VAL A 64 -5.16 -11.60 2.78
CA VAL A 64 -6.46 -12.20 3.16
C VAL A 64 -7.17 -12.79 1.95
N LYS A 65 -7.22 -12.05 0.83
CA LYS A 65 -7.83 -12.54 -0.42
C LYS A 65 -7.10 -13.80 -0.92
N LEU A 66 -5.78 -13.80 -0.88
CA LEU A 66 -4.97 -14.93 -1.32
C LEU A 66 -5.21 -16.18 -0.45
N SER A 67 -5.19 -16.01 0.87
CA SER A 67 -5.48 -17.10 1.83
C SER A 67 -6.87 -17.71 1.61
N ARG A 68 -7.88 -16.87 1.38
CA ARG A 68 -9.25 -17.32 1.05
C ARG A 68 -9.28 -18.11 -0.25
N SER A 69 -8.68 -17.58 -1.33
CA SER A 69 -8.64 -18.27 -2.62
C SER A 69 -7.93 -19.63 -2.52
N GLY A 70 -6.80 -19.71 -1.82
CA GLY A 70 -6.04 -20.95 -1.61
C GLY A 70 -6.81 -21.96 -0.76
N SER A 71 -7.55 -21.49 0.25
CA SER A 71 -8.42 -22.35 1.07
C SER A 71 -9.53 -22.97 0.24
N SER A 72 -10.18 -22.19 -0.63
CA SER A 72 -11.20 -22.69 -1.57
C SER A 72 -10.63 -23.74 -2.53
N LEU A 73 -9.46 -23.49 -3.11
CA LEU A 73 -8.80 -24.47 -3.99
C LEU A 73 -8.44 -25.77 -3.25
N ASN A 74 -7.93 -25.67 -2.02
CA ASN A 74 -7.58 -26.83 -1.22
C ASN A 74 -8.82 -27.65 -0.82
N GLN A 75 -9.96 -27.00 -0.56
CA GLN A 75 -11.23 -27.69 -0.31
C GLN A 75 -11.68 -28.49 -1.55
N LEU A 76 -11.62 -27.89 -2.74
CA LEU A 76 -11.94 -28.59 -3.99
C LEU A 76 -11.00 -29.77 -4.24
N ALA A 77 -9.70 -29.61 -3.98
CA ALA A 77 -8.73 -30.69 -4.10
C ALA A 77 -9.06 -31.86 -3.15
N ARG A 78 -9.44 -31.58 -1.90
CA ARG A 78 -9.86 -32.61 -0.93
C ARG A 78 -11.15 -33.33 -1.37
N GLN A 79 -12.12 -32.59 -1.91
CA GLN A 79 -13.34 -33.17 -2.46
C GLN A 79 -13.02 -34.12 -3.62
N ALA A 80 -12.22 -33.67 -4.59
CA ALA A 80 -11.78 -34.51 -5.70
C ALA A 80 -11.03 -35.77 -5.22
N ASN A 81 -10.09 -35.62 -4.29
CA ASN A 81 -9.30 -36.73 -3.74
C ASN A 81 -10.14 -37.73 -2.94
N SER A 82 -11.27 -37.32 -2.38
CA SER A 82 -12.20 -38.21 -1.68
C SER A 82 -13.20 -38.92 -2.62
N GLY A 83 -13.06 -38.74 -3.94
CA GLY A 83 -13.95 -39.33 -4.94
C GLY A 83 -15.25 -38.56 -5.18
N HIS A 84 -15.41 -37.36 -4.61
CA HIS A 84 -16.56 -36.51 -4.93
C HIS A 84 -16.38 -35.88 -6.32
N VAL A 85 -17.48 -35.80 -7.07
CA VAL A 85 -17.48 -35.10 -8.36
C VAL A 85 -17.44 -33.60 -8.13
N VAL A 86 -16.32 -32.97 -8.45
CA VAL A 86 -16.19 -31.52 -8.47
C VAL A 86 -16.76 -30.99 -9.79
N GLY A 87 -17.79 -30.15 -9.70
CA GLY A 87 -18.41 -29.56 -10.89
C GLY A 87 -17.45 -28.61 -11.62
N GLN A 88 -17.43 -28.69 -12.96
CA GLN A 88 -16.57 -27.84 -13.80
C GLN A 88 -16.78 -26.34 -13.52
N GLN A 89 -18.02 -25.91 -13.28
CA GLN A 89 -18.34 -24.53 -12.92
C GLN A 89 -17.72 -24.10 -11.58
N GLN A 90 -17.70 -24.99 -10.59
CA GLN A 90 -17.15 -24.71 -9.27
C GLN A 90 -15.62 -24.59 -9.31
N LEU A 91 -14.96 -25.46 -10.09
CA LEU A 91 -13.53 -25.38 -10.36
C LEU A 91 -13.17 -24.08 -11.10
N GLN A 92 -13.92 -23.77 -12.16
CA GLN A 92 -13.68 -22.56 -12.95
C GLN A 92 -13.86 -21.29 -12.10
N ALA A 93 -14.88 -21.24 -11.25
CA ALA A 93 -15.11 -20.10 -10.36
C ALA A 93 -13.94 -19.91 -9.37
N ALA A 94 -13.44 -20.98 -8.77
CA ALA A 94 -12.31 -20.91 -7.84
C ALA A 94 -11.01 -20.49 -8.53
N LEU A 95 -10.73 -20.99 -9.74
CA LEU A 95 -9.56 -20.60 -10.53
C LEU A 95 -9.65 -19.14 -10.99
N ASN A 96 -10.81 -18.70 -11.47
CA ASN A 96 -11.03 -17.32 -11.88
C ASN A 96 -10.84 -16.36 -10.71
N TYR A 97 -11.38 -16.69 -9.53
CA TYR A 97 -11.19 -15.89 -8.33
C TYR A 97 -9.72 -15.84 -7.90
N HIS A 98 -9.01 -16.96 -7.96
CA HIS A 98 -7.59 -17.00 -7.65
C HIS A 98 -6.75 -16.15 -8.61
N GLN A 99 -7.02 -16.24 -9.92
CA GLN A 99 -6.34 -15.42 -10.92
C GLN A 99 -6.59 -13.92 -10.69
N GLN A 100 -7.83 -13.54 -10.40
CA GLN A 100 -8.17 -12.15 -10.10
C GLN A 100 -7.39 -11.61 -8.89
N VAL A 101 -7.26 -12.41 -7.82
CA VAL A 101 -6.48 -12.02 -6.64
C VAL A 101 -4.98 -11.88 -6.96
N LEU A 102 -4.43 -12.75 -7.80
CA LEU A 102 -3.04 -12.65 -8.25
C LEU A 102 -2.82 -11.41 -9.12
N ASP A 103 -3.77 -11.06 -9.98
CA ASP A 103 -3.69 -9.87 -10.83
C ASP A 103 -3.73 -8.59 -9.98
N GLU A 104 -4.60 -8.53 -8.97
CA GLU A 104 -4.65 -7.43 -7.99
C GLU A 104 -3.32 -7.31 -7.20
N LEU A 105 -2.73 -8.43 -6.78
CA LEU A 105 -1.44 -8.48 -6.10
C LEU A 105 -0.29 -7.97 -6.99
N HIS A 106 -0.24 -8.40 -8.26
CA HIS A 106 0.77 -7.92 -9.19
C HIS A 106 0.64 -6.42 -9.42
N GLN A 107 -0.59 -5.92 -9.59
CA GLN A 107 -0.84 -4.48 -9.73
C GLN A 107 -0.38 -3.70 -8.50
N ALA A 108 -0.66 -4.19 -7.29
CA ALA A 108 -0.21 -3.55 -6.05
C ALA A 108 1.32 -3.56 -5.92
N LEU A 109 1.97 -4.68 -6.23
CA LEU A 109 3.43 -4.79 -6.14
C LEU A 109 4.13 -3.93 -7.20
N ASP A 110 3.59 -3.86 -8.42
CA ASP A 110 4.11 -2.98 -9.47
C ASP A 110 3.92 -1.50 -9.14
N ALA A 111 2.91 -1.16 -8.34
CA ALA A 111 2.69 0.19 -7.85
C ALA A 111 3.64 0.56 -6.69
N VAL A 112 4.17 -0.43 -5.96
CA VAL A 112 5.20 -0.23 -4.91
C VAL A 112 6.61 -0.18 -5.49
N ASP A 113 6.90 -1.03 -6.48
CA ASP A 113 8.20 -1.12 -7.14
C ASP A 113 8.04 -1.09 -8.67
N PRO A 114 8.01 0.12 -9.28
CA PRO A 114 7.84 0.29 -10.72
C PRO A 114 8.98 -0.30 -11.55
N HIS A 115 10.16 -0.49 -10.96
CA HIS A 115 11.34 -1.01 -11.65
C HIS A 115 11.33 -2.53 -11.79
N ARG A 116 10.44 -3.23 -11.07
CA ARG A 116 10.25 -4.68 -11.14
C ARG A 116 9.95 -5.21 -12.55
N ARG A 117 9.32 -4.42 -13.41
CA ARG A 117 8.93 -4.85 -14.78
C ARG A 117 10.06 -4.82 -15.81
N GLY A 118 11.19 -4.17 -15.53
CA GLY A 118 12.30 -3.97 -16.49
C GLY A 118 13.41 -5.01 -16.44
N GLY A 119 13.36 -5.96 -15.51
CA GLY A 119 14.43 -6.95 -15.26
C GLY A 119 14.21 -8.31 -15.93
N ARG A 120 13.80 -8.35 -17.20
CA ARG A 120 13.79 -9.58 -18.02
C ARG A 120 14.61 -9.40 -19.28
#